data_AF-A0A521B9M0-F1
#
_entry.id   AF-A0A521B9M0-F1
#
_cell.length_a   1.000
_cell.length_b   1.000
_cell.length_c   1.000
_cell.angle_alpha   90.00
_cell.angle_beta   90.00
_cell.angle_gamma   90.00
#
_symmetry.space_group_name_H-M   'P 1'
#
loop_
_entity.id
_entity.type
_entity.pdbx_description
1 polymer ?
#
loop_
_entity_poly.entity_id
_entity_poly.type
_entity_poly.pdbx_seq_one_letter_code
_entity_poly.pdbx_strand_id
1 'polypeptide(L)'
;MGAIIGLKDNFLKGREDLKERVLSLKREGKSWKEIEELLRKEFERELSFLKPNLFTYFLFIGGTLLLPLLYLWKSVFEPGTFGYFISRLLFAISAMLSLKGIVGHYVVVFLNRDRFEAELQALKATIEGGKNGSGKQSN
;
A
#
# COMPACT_ATOMS: atom_id res chain seq x y z
N MET A 1 -1.21 -3.60 -18.63
CA MET A 1 -1.12 -2.84 -17.38
C MET A 1 -0.83 -3.83 -16.27
N GLY A 2 0.40 -3.85 -15.74
CA GLY A 2 0.77 -4.77 -14.67
C GLY A 2 0.12 -4.32 -13.37
N ALA A 3 -1.01 -4.93 -13.02
CA ALA A 3 -1.59 -4.77 -11.70
C ALA A 3 -0.58 -5.33 -10.70
N ILE A 4 0.20 -4.43 -10.07
CA ILE A 4 0.94 -4.79 -8.87
C ILE A 4 -0.14 -5.14 -7.87
N ILE A 5 -0.31 -6.44 -7.62
CA ILE A 5 -1.27 -6.96 -6.64
C ILE A 5 -1.03 -6.19 -5.33
N GLY A 6 -2.07 -5.50 -4.83
CA GLY A 6 -2.01 -4.65 -3.64
C GLY A 6 -1.89 -3.14 -3.88
N LEU A 7 -1.51 -2.69 -5.07
CA LEU A 7 -1.52 -1.27 -5.45
C LEU A 7 -2.94 -0.87 -5.86
N LYS A 8 -3.53 0.11 -5.17
CA LYS A 8 -4.87 0.60 -5.51
C LYS A 8 -4.75 1.69 -6.57
N ASP A 9 -5.43 1.50 -7.69
CA ASP A 9 -5.35 2.44 -8.81
C ASP A 9 -6.12 3.73 -8.57
N ASN A 10 -7.23 3.66 -7.84
CA ASN A 10 -7.96 4.84 -7.38
C ASN A 10 -8.68 4.54 -6.05
N PHE A 11 -8.69 5.47 -5.11
CA PHE A 11 -9.42 5.34 -3.84
C PHE A 11 -10.87 5.83 -3.94
N LEU A 12 -11.08 6.95 -4.64
CA LEU A 12 -12.37 7.64 -4.77
C LEU A 12 -13.09 7.38 -6.10
N LYS A 13 -12.42 6.77 -7.08
CA LYS A 13 -13.03 6.46 -8.39
C LYS A 13 -13.93 5.23 -8.26
N GLY A 14 -15.23 5.41 -8.51
CA GLY A 14 -16.26 4.37 -8.33
C GLY A 14 -16.93 4.35 -6.96
N ARG A 15 -16.53 5.23 -6.03
CA ARG A 15 -17.19 5.45 -4.74
C ARG A 15 -17.97 6.76 -4.75
N GLU A 16 -19.03 6.81 -5.56
CA GLU A 16 -19.93 7.98 -5.64
C GLU A 16 -20.59 8.25 -4.27
N ASP A 17 -20.84 7.19 -3.50
CA ASP A 17 -21.30 7.22 -2.11
C ASP A 17 -20.42 8.10 -1.20
N LEU A 18 -19.10 7.98 -1.31
CA LEU A 18 -18.17 8.77 -0.51
C LEU A 18 -18.13 10.22 -0.96
N LYS A 19 -18.25 10.49 -2.27
CA LYS A 19 -18.29 11.86 -2.78
C LYS A 19 -19.55 12.59 -2.33
N GLU A 20 -20.70 11.93 -2.41
CA GLU A 20 -21.97 12.48 -1.92
C GLU A 20 -21.92 12.78 -0.42
N ARG A 21 -21.36 11.86 0.37
CA ARG A 21 -21.20 12.04 1.81
C ARG A 21 -20.25 13.19 2.16
N VAL A 22 -19.16 13.35 1.42
CA VAL A 22 -18.26 14.50 1.59
C VAL A 22 -18.97 15.82 1.24
N LEU A 23 -19.78 15.84 0.18
CA LEU A 23 -20.57 17.01 -0.19
C LEU A 23 -21.65 17.34 0.85
N SER A 24 -22.32 16.33 1.43
CA SER A 24 -23.30 16.54 2.49
C SER A 24 -22.65 17.12 3.76
N LEU A 25 -21.53 16.55 4.19
CA LEU A 25 -20.77 17.05 5.35
C LEU A 25 -20.28 18.49 5.14
N LYS A 26 -19.91 18.87 3.92
CA LYS A 26 -19.59 20.26 3.61
C LYS A 26 -20.81 21.17 3.64
N ARG A 27 -21.98 20.72 3.17
CA ARG A 27 -23.24 21.47 3.27
C ARG A 27 -23.68 21.68 4.72
N GLU A 28 -23.40 20.72 5.59
CA GLU A 28 -23.59 20.80 7.04
C GLU A 28 -22.60 21.76 7.74
N GLY A 29 -21.64 22.36 7.00
CA GLY A 29 -20.72 23.35 7.53
C GLY A 29 -19.49 22.76 8.24
N LYS A 30 -19.25 21.45 8.15
CA LYS A 30 -18.06 20.84 8.74
C LYS A 30 -16.76 21.36 8.12
N SER A 31 -15.74 21.45 8.95
CA SER A 31 -14.40 21.85 8.52
C SER A 31 -13.78 20.78 7.61
N TRP A 32 -12.90 21.21 6.69
CA TRP A 32 -12.17 20.27 5.82
C TRP A 32 -11.36 19.24 6.63
N LYS A 33 -10.84 19.64 7.79
CA LYS A 33 -10.09 18.74 8.69
C LYS A 33 -10.95 17.55 9.16
N GLU A 34 -12.21 17.78 9.49
CA GLU A 34 -13.13 16.69 9.89
C GLU A 34 -13.44 15.74 8.73
N ILE A 35 -13.59 16.29 7.51
CA ILE A 35 -13.84 15.50 6.30
C ILE A 35 -12.62 14.62 5.97
N GLU A 36 -11.42 15.19 6.06
CA GLU A 36 -10.17 14.46 5.85
C GLU A 36 -10.00 13.34 6.88
N GLU A 37 -10.30 13.60 8.16
CA GLU A 37 -10.18 12.59 9.22
C GLU A 37 -11.15 11.42 9.01
N LEU A 38 -12.38 11.69 8.55
CA LEU A 38 -13.35 10.65 8.20
C LEU A 38 -12.88 9.79 7.02
N LEU A 39 -12.37 10.41 5.95
CA LEU A 39 -11.83 9.68 4.81
C LEU A 39 -10.59 8.87 5.21
N ARG A 40 -9.71 9.44 6.03
CA ARG A 40 -8.51 8.75 6.52
C ARG A 40 -8.88 7.54 7.39
N LYS A 41 -9.94 7.63 8.22
CA LYS A 41 -10.48 6.49 8.98
C LYS A 41 -11.08 5.41 8.08
N GLU A 42 -11.85 5.80 7.07
CA GLU A 42 -12.46 4.86 6.11
C GLU A 42 -11.40 4.03 5.37
N PHE A 43 -10.31 4.68 4.95
CA PHE A 43 -9.21 4.04 4.23
C PHE A 43 -8.04 3.61 5.14
N GLU A 44 -8.17 3.69 6.46
CA GLU A 44 -7.08 3.40 7.40
C GLU A 44 -6.56 1.98 7.22
N ARG A 45 -7.46 1.00 7.02
CA ARG A 45 -7.09 -0.39 6.76
C ARG A 45 -6.33 -0.58 5.45
N GLU A 46 -6.56 0.28 4.46
CA GLU A 46 -5.87 0.22 3.17
C GLU A 46 -4.53 0.96 3.18
N LEU A 47 -4.41 1.97 4.03
CA LEU A 47 -3.19 2.76 4.27
C LEU A 47 -2.29 2.13 5.34
N SER A 48 -2.81 1.15 6.08
CA SER A 48 -2.07 0.47 7.14
C SER A 48 -1.01 -0.46 6.58
N PHE A 49 0.16 -0.45 7.23
CA PHE A 49 1.25 -1.40 6.99
C PHE A 49 0.84 -2.86 7.27
N LEU A 50 -0.26 -3.08 7.99
CA LEU A 50 -0.74 -4.41 8.36
C LEU A 50 -1.58 -5.09 7.26
N LYS A 51 -1.92 -4.40 6.16
CA LYS A 51 -2.65 -5.02 5.06
C LYS A 51 -1.74 -6.03 4.35
N PRO A 52 -2.05 -7.34 4.37
CA PRO A 52 -1.19 -8.33 3.75
C PRO A 52 -1.15 -8.12 2.25
N ASN A 53 0.06 -7.97 1.72
CA ASN A 53 0.32 -7.87 0.30
C ASN A 53 1.13 -9.09 -0.18
N LEU A 54 1.18 -9.34 -1.49
CA LEU A 54 1.98 -10.40 -2.11
C LEU A 54 3.44 -10.40 -1.59
N PHE A 55 3.98 -9.20 -1.39
CA PHE A 55 5.32 -8.99 -0.84
C PHE A 55 5.46 -9.38 0.64
N THR A 56 4.41 -9.23 1.45
CA THR A 56 4.35 -9.74 2.82
C THR A 56 4.41 -11.27 2.84
N TYR A 57 3.76 -11.95 1.88
CA TYR A 57 3.85 -13.41 1.76
C TYR A 57 5.25 -13.87 1.37
N PHE A 58 5.94 -13.15 0.48
CA PHE A 58 7.36 -13.43 0.18
C PHE A 58 8.26 -13.28 1.41
N LEU A 59 7.97 -12.32 2.30
CA LEU A 59 8.67 -12.17 3.56
C LEU A 59 8.39 -13.32 4.53
N PHE A 60 7.14 -13.72 4.72
CA PHE A 60 6.80 -14.81 5.64
C PHE A 60 7.31 -16.17 5.15
N ILE A 61 7.09 -16.48 3.87
CA ILE A 61 7.51 -17.76 3.28
C ILE A 61 9.04 -17.81 3.15
N GLY A 62 9.66 -16.75 2.63
CA GLY A 62 11.12 -16.68 2.49
C GLY A 62 11.83 -16.59 3.83
N GLY A 63 11.35 -15.70 4.71
CA GLY A 63 12.04 -15.30 5.92
C GLY A 63 11.77 -16.20 7.12
N THR A 64 10.50 -16.58 7.34
CA THR A 64 10.11 -17.36 8.53
C THR A 64 10.12 -18.86 8.27
N LEU A 65 9.85 -19.30 7.04
CA LEU A 65 9.83 -20.72 6.70
C LEU A 65 11.14 -21.20 6.07
N LEU A 66 11.54 -20.58 4.96
CA LEU A 66 12.69 -21.03 4.16
C LEU A 66 14.03 -20.79 4.87
N LEU A 67 14.29 -19.60 5.41
CA LEU A 67 15.57 -19.30 6.04
C LEU A 67 15.87 -20.18 7.27
N PRO A 68 14.95 -20.41 8.23
CA PRO A 68 15.22 -21.28 9.37
C PRO A 68 15.38 -22.74 8.96
N LEU A 69 14.56 -23.21 8.00
CA LEU A 69 14.67 -24.55 7.47
C LEU A 69 16.04 -24.77 6.80
N LEU A 70 16.48 -23.84 5.95
CA LEU A 70 17.77 -23.91 5.27
C LEU A 70 18.96 -23.73 6.22
N TYR A 71 18.79 -22.96 7.29
CA TYR A 71 19.79 -22.82 8.34
C TYR A 71 19.98 -24.13 9.13
N LEU A 72 18.88 -24.78 9.53
CA LEU A 72 18.92 -26.10 10.17
C LEU A 72 19.46 -27.16 9.21
N TRP A 73 19.03 -27.13 7.95
CA TRP A 73 19.51 -28.04 6.90
C TRP A 73 21.02 -27.90 6.68
N LYS A 74 21.55 -26.67 6.69
CA LYS A 74 23.00 -26.42 6.61
C LYS A 74 23.77 -27.03 7.79
N SER A 75 23.17 -27.16 8.98
CA SER A 75 23.81 -27.79 10.14
C SER A 75 24.02 -29.29 10.00
N VAL A 76 23.33 -29.95 9.06
CA VAL A 76 23.39 -31.40 8.85
C VAL A 76 24.48 -31.80 7.85
N PHE A 77 24.93 -30.88 6.97
CA PHE A 77 25.93 -31.19 5.94
C PHE A 77 27.33 -30.71 6.32
N GLU A 78 28.32 -31.60 6.17
CA GLU A 78 29.73 -31.27 6.41
C GLU A 78 30.25 -30.23 5.40
N PRO A 79 31.09 -29.27 5.84
CA PRO A 79 31.72 -28.29 4.97
C PRO A 79 32.55 -28.98 3.88
N GLY A 80 32.24 -28.72 2.61
CA GLY A 80 32.98 -29.26 1.46
C GLY A 80 32.18 -30.25 0.59
N THR A 81 31.00 -30.68 1.03
CA THR A 81 30.10 -31.52 0.22
C THR A 81 29.21 -30.70 -0.73
N PHE A 82 28.77 -31.29 -1.84
CA PHE A 82 27.83 -30.66 -2.79
C PHE A 82 26.53 -30.20 -2.10
N GLY A 83 26.05 -30.94 -1.10
CA GLY A 83 24.89 -30.55 -0.28
C GLY A 83 25.11 -29.26 0.54
N TYR A 84 26.33 -29.03 1.03
CA TYR A 84 26.70 -27.78 1.70
C TYR A 84 26.68 -26.58 0.72
N PHE A 85 27.11 -26.78 -0.53
CA PHE A 85 27.04 -25.74 -1.56
C PHE A 85 25.58 -25.38 -1.92
N ILE A 86 24.73 -26.39 -2.17
CA ILE A 86 23.32 -26.18 -2.53
C ILE A 86 22.53 -25.49 -1.40
N SER A 87 22.75 -25.89 -0.14
CA SER A 87 22.08 -25.25 1.00
C SER A 87 22.46 -23.77 1.13
N ARG A 88 23.73 -23.41 0.91
CA ARG A 88 24.19 -22.00 0.89
C ARG A 88 23.56 -21.20 -0.26
N LEU A 89 23.46 -21.78 -1.45
CA LEU A 89 22.85 -21.13 -2.60
C LEU A 89 21.36 -20.85 -2.36
N LEU A 90 20.61 -21.86 -1.90
CA LEU A 90 19.19 -21.71 -1.57
C LEU A 90 18.97 -20.70 -0.44
N PHE A 91 19.87 -20.67 0.55
CA PHE A 91 19.82 -19.70 1.64
C PHE A 91 19.99 -18.27 1.12
N ALA A 92 20.97 -18.03 0.24
CA ALA A 92 21.20 -16.72 -0.36
C ALA A 92 20.01 -16.25 -1.22
N ILE A 93 19.44 -17.15 -2.02
CA ILE A 93 18.24 -16.86 -2.83
C ILE A 93 17.05 -16.52 -1.92
N SER A 94 16.83 -17.30 -0.86
CA SER A 94 15.73 -17.06 0.09
C SER A 94 15.90 -15.74 0.84
N ALA A 95 17.13 -15.39 1.22
CA ALA A 95 17.44 -14.10 1.83
C ALA A 95 17.14 -12.94 0.87
N MET A 96 17.52 -13.07 -0.41
CA MET A 96 17.25 -12.06 -1.43
C MET A 96 15.76 -11.88 -1.70
N LEU A 97 14.99 -12.98 -1.75
CA LEU A 97 13.53 -12.94 -1.89
C LEU A 97 12.85 -12.29 -0.68
N SER A 98 13.30 -12.61 0.53
CA SER A 98 12.78 -12.02 1.77
C SER A 98 13.03 -10.51 1.80
N LEU A 99 14.25 -10.08 1.44
CA LEU A 99 14.61 -8.67 1.35
C LEU A 99 13.72 -7.93 0.33
N LYS A 100 13.51 -8.53 -0.84
CA LYS A 100 12.60 -7.99 -1.86
C LYS A 100 11.15 -7.94 -1.38
N GLY A 101 10.71 -8.91 -0.57
CA GLY A 101 9.40 -8.92 0.09
C GLY A 101 9.23 -7.76 1.07
N ILE A 102 10.23 -7.47 1.91
CA ILE A 102 10.18 -6.31 2.82
C ILE A 102 10.09 -5.02 2.01
N VAL A 103 11.03 -4.79 1.11
CA VAL A 103 11.10 -3.54 0.34
C VAL A 103 9.84 -3.34 -0.49
N GLY A 104 9.37 -4.38 -1.19
CA GLY A 104 8.16 -4.30 -2.00
C GLY A 104 6.90 -4.00 -1.18
N HIS A 105 6.79 -4.56 0.03
CA HIS A 105 5.68 -4.26 0.93
C HIS A 105 5.63 -2.78 1.31
N TYR A 106 6.76 -2.24 1.75
CA TYR A 106 6.86 -0.82 2.12
C TYR A 106 6.59 0.11 0.94
N VAL A 107 7.15 -0.19 -0.24
CA VAL A 107 6.94 0.62 -1.45
C VAL A 107 5.47 0.66 -1.84
N VAL A 108 4.75 -0.46 -1.79
CA VAL A 108 3.32 -0.48 -2.12
C VAL A 108 2.49 0.33 -1.13
N VAL A 109 2.77 0.20 0.17
CA VAL A 109 2.07 1.00 1.20
C VAL A 109 2.34 2.50 0.99
N PHE A 110 3.59 2.87 0.69
CA PHE A 110 3.98 4.24 0.45
C PHE A 110 3.28 4.83 -0.79
N LEU A 111 3.30 4.11 -1.91
CA LEU A 111 2.62 4.53 -3.14
C LEU A 111 1.10 4.66 -2.94
N ASN A 112 0.49 3.76 -2.16
CA ASN A 112 -0.93 3.85 -1.82
C ASN A 112 -1.23 5.10 -0.97
N ARG A 113 -0.36 5.44 -0.02
CA ARG A 113 -0.49 6.64 0.80
C ARG A 113 -0.34 7.91 -0.02
N ASP A 114 0.68 7.99 -0.87
CA ASP A 114 0.90 9.15 -1.75
C ASP A 114 -0.28 9.36 -2.69
N ARG A 115 -0.80 8.28 -3.28
CA ARG A 115 -2.00 8.34 -4.14
C ARG A 115 -3.23 8.84 -3.38
N PHE A 116 -3.45 8.34 -2.17
CA PHE A 116 -4.55 8.80 -1.33
C PHE A 116 -4.43 10.29 -0.97
N GLU A 117 -3.24 10.76 -0.61
CA GLU A 117 -2.99 12.17 -0.31
C GLU A 117 -3.20 13.06 -1.56
N ALA A 118 -2.77 12.60 -2.74
CA ALA A 118 -3.03 13.30 -4.01
C ALA A 118 -4.53 13.37 -4.35
N GLU A 119 -5.27 12.28 -4.16
CA GLU A 119 -6.72 12.24 -4.38
C GLU A 119 -7.48 13.14 -3.40
N LEU A 120 -7.07 13.18 -2.13
CA LEU A 120 -7.61 14.09 -1.13
C LEU A 120 -7.39 15.56 -1.49
N GLN A 121 -6.19 15.92 -1.96
CA GLN A 121 -5.88 17.27 -2.41
C GLN A 121 -6.72 17.66 -3.64
N ALA A 122 -6.86 16.75 -4.61
CA ALA A 122 -7.71 16.97 -5.78
C ALA A 122 -9.18 17.16 -5.39
N LEU A 123 -9.68 16.37 -4.44
CA LEU A 123 -11.04 16.51 -3.91
C LEU A 123 -11.22 17.87 -3.22
N LYS A 124 -10.25 18.30 -2.40
CA LYS A 124 -10.24 19.63 -1.77
C LYS A 124 -10.32 20.73 -2.80
N ALA A 125 -9.46 20.68 -3.81
CA ALA A 125 -9.40 21.67 -4.89
C ALA A 125 -10.71 21.73 -5.68
N THR A 126 -11.32 20.59 -5.98
CA THR A 126 -12.63 20.53 -6.67
C THR A 126 -13.72 21.20 -5.83
N ILE A 127 -13.70 20.94 -4.53
CA ILE A 127 -14.75 21.35 -3.61
C ILE A 127 -14.61 22.81 -3.16
N GLU A 128 -13.38 23.31 -2.95
CA GLU A 128 -13.09 24.71 -2.58
C GLU A 128 -12.95 25.62 -3.82
N GLY A 129 -12.28 25.15 -4.87
CA GLY A 129 -12.09 25.91 -6.13
C GLY A 129 -13.36 26.02 -6.98
N GLY A 130 -14.31 25.10 -6.85
CA GLY A 130 -15.61 25.17 -7.53
C GLY A 130 -16.46 26.39 -7.13
N LYS A 131 -16.17 27.05 -6.00
CA LYS A 131 -16.89 28.27 -5.58
C LYS A 131 -16.45 29.55 -6.30
N ASN A 132 -15.35 29.54 -7.07
CA ASN A 132 -14.87 30.72 -7.80
C ASN A 132 -15.30 30.76 -9.29
N GLY A 133 -16.13 29.81 -9.74
CA GLY A 133 -16.56 29.71 -11.15
C GLY A 133 -18.00 30.15 -11.45
N SER A 134 -18.84 30.44 -10.45
CA SER A 134 -20.26 30.79 -10.65
C SER A 134 -20.48 32.31 -10.68
N GLY A 135 -19.72 33.04 -11.49
CA GLY A 135 -19.76 34.50 -11.50
C GLY A 135 -19.11 35.14 -12.72
N LYS A 136 -19.62 34.84 -13.92
CA LYS A 136 -19.72 35.73 -15.09
C LYS A 136 -20.13 34.92 -16.33
N GLN A 137 -21.42 34.62 -16.43
CA GLN A 137 -22.07 34.68 -17.73
C GLN A 137 -22.70 36.07 -17.79
N SER A 138 -22.02 36.98 -18.49
CA SER A 138 -22.62 38.20 -19.02
C SER A 138 -22.28 38.16 -20.51
N ASN A 139 -23.28 37.79 -21.30
CA ASN A 139 -23.36 38.14 -22.71
C ASN A 139 -24.55 39.09 -22.83
#